data_AF-A0A956L088-F1
#
_entry.id   AF-A0A956L088-F1
#
_cell.length_a   1.000
_cell.length_b   1.000
_cell.length_c   1.000
_cell.angle_alpha   90.00
_cell.angle_beta   90.00
_cell.angle_gamma   90.00
#
_symmetry.space_group_name_H-M   'P 1'
#
loop_
_entity.id
_entity.type
_entity.pdbx_description
1 polymer ?
#
loop_
_entity_poly.entity_id
_entity_poly.type
_entity_poly.pdbx_seq_one_letter_code
_entity_poly.pdbx_strand_id
1 'polypeptide(L)'
;QEAKALAEREAQDRPVNLSNITVSGSGGLFGGGSGMIEVTAKAKLNKALDSSTYVHIKSLCKKDDRLVADVGYLDAHYSKPLERYAAGEEADVRGNLYTQGLDSTLSPCQFEFRLGGISGGISVPLGEACWSGKEVAQGKCEPALAPVAMSGASLPVEVADLRVARGGGLGGAKGLDLTYLLQINTAQDQSVRLTFKSACRVGDKAFVDMGQANLMAGPFAYESGETVARAANLYWSSSFEFDESPNDCDLTTSLWQTKAGTFGEYEELRLADSCWKDDKLADGRCDPAAPASPAAAPLDASSVTVDDVRLELVEPHGVTGKFQLKIQADVTVLKPVGQNDGATAKVSCKAGKENRVESAYLFGPELYYLEAGQTARMSANAFGSVALDTKPKSCKVEFFGGPRFSSSGSDGVDLGKFCLKKDKVKPGGKC
;
A
#
# COMPACT_ATOMS: atom_id res chain seq x y z
N GLN A 1 -38.66 -7.94 28.86
CA GLN A 1 -39.36 -8.72 27.82
C GLN A 1 -39.59 -7.89 26.55
N GLU A 2 -39.99 -6.61 26.67
CA GLU A 2 -40.13 -5.69 25.52
C GLU A 2 -38.82 -5.44 24.75
N ALA A 3 -37.68 -5.28 25.44
CA ALA A 3 -36.38 -5.12 24.77
C ALA A 3 -35.95 -6.34 23.94
N LYS A 4 -36.32 -7.56 24.38
CA LYS A 4 -36.06 -8.80 23.65
C LYS A 4 -36.96 -8.92 22.41
N ALA A 5 -38.24 -8.58 22.55
CA ALA A 5 -39.19 -8.58 21.44
C ALA A 5 -38.87 -7.50 20.38
N LEU A 6 -38.36 -6.35 20.79
CA LEU A 6 -37.88 -5.30 19.88
C LEU A 6 -36.62 -5.76 19.12
N ALA A 7 -35.63 -6.32 19.81
CA ALA A 7 -34.43 -6.86 19.17
C ALA A 7 -34.73 -8.01 18.18
N GLU A 8 -35.71 -8.87 18.51
CA GLU A 8 -36.17 -9.94 17.61
C GLU A 8 -36.87 -9.39 16.35
N ARG A 9 -37.66 -8.32 16.48
CA ARG A 9 -38.27 -7.62 15.32
C ARG A 9 -37.22 -6.93 14.45
N GLU A 10 -36.31 -6.18 15.06
CA GLU A 10 -35.24 -5.50 14.33
C GLU A 10 -34.32 -6.49 13.59
N ALA A 11 -34.07 -7.67 14.16
CA ALA A 11 -33.34 -8.74 13.48
C ALA A 11 -34.10 -9.31 12.26
N GLN A 12 -35.43 -9.40 12.31
CA GLN A 12 -36.22 -9.87 11.16
C GLN A 12 -36.24 -8.85 10.00
N ASP A 13 -36.14 -7.56 10.29
CA ASP A 13 -36.17 -6.50 9.29
C ASP A 13 -34.80 -6.25 8.60
N ARG A 14 -33.70 -6.74 9.19
CA ARG A 14 -32.35 -6.65 8.62
C ARG A 14 -32.25 -7.43 7.31
N PRO A 15 -31.50 -6.94 6.31
CA PRO A 15 -31.31 -7.65 5.03
C PRO A 15 -30.53 -8.96 5.20
N VAL A 16 -29.65 -9.04 6.21
CA VAL A 16 -28.84 -10.21 6.54
C VAL A 16 -28.88 -10.44 8.04
N ASN A 17 -29.02 -11.70 8.47
CA ASN A 17 -28.85 -12.13 9.85
C ASN A 17 -27.59 -12.95 10.01
N LEU A 18 -26.71 -12.52 10.90
CA LEU A 18 -25.49 -13.25 11.26
C LEU A 18 -25.73 -14.15 12.46
N SER A 19 -25.23 -15.38 12.38
CA SER A 19 -25.27 -16.35 13.47
C SER A 19 -24.04 -17.26 13.45
N ASN A 20 -23.85 -18.08 14.48
CA ASN A 20 -22.72 -19.01 14.61
C ASN A 20 -21.36 -18.32 14.37
N ILE A 21 -21.21 -17.11 14.94
CA ILE A 21 -19.97 -16.35 14.82
C ILE A 21 -18.89 -17.10 15.58
N THR A 22 -17.80 -17.44 14.88
CA THR A 22 -16.60 -17.98 15.51
C THR A 22 -15.41 -17.09 15.19
N VAL A 23 -14.51 -16.98 16.16
CA VAL A 23 -13.33 -16.13 16.07
C VAL A 23 -12.13 -16.98 16.47
N SER A 24 -11.09 -16.95 15.65
CA SER A 24 -9.83 -17.61 15.96
C SER A 24 -8.67 -16.66 15.67
N GLY A 25 -7.70 -16.61 16.58
CA GLY A 25 -6.42 -15.97 16.32
C GLY A 25 -5.52 -16.91 15.54
N SER A 26 -4.82 -16.40 14.54
CA SER A 26 -3.80 -17.14 13.79
C SER A 26 -2.49 -16.35 13.67
N GLY A 27 -1.39 -17.08 13.42
CA GLY A 27 -0.12 -16.47 13.04
C GLY A 27 -0.25 -15.80 11.67
N GLY A 28 0.37 -14.63 11.49
CA GLY A 28 0.29 -13.82 10.29
C GLY A 28 0.80 -14.54 9.03
N LEU A 29 0.20 -14.21 7.88
CA LEU A 29 0.50 -14.81 6.57
C LEU A 29 1.89 -14.48 6.00
N PHE A 30 2.59 -13.48 6.53
CA PHE A 30 3.80 -12.91 5.93
C PHE A 30 5.09 -13.09 6.74
N GLY A 31 5.09 -14.02 7.72
CA GLY A 31 6.26 -14.29 8.56
C GLY A 31 6.47 -13.23 9.63
N GLY A 32 6.59 -13.66 10.88
CA GLY A 32 7.07 -12.83 12.01
C GLY A 32 6.04 -12.36 13.05
N GLY A 33 4.76 -12.14 12.72
CA GLY A 33 3.79 -11.57 13.68
C GLY A 33 2.55 -12.42 13.91
N SER A 34 1.99 -12.43 15.14
CA SER A 34 0.79 -13.17 15.56
C SER A 34 -0.44 -12.26 15.71
N GLY A 35 -0.82 -11.59 14.63
CA GLY A 35 -1.83 -10.52 14.64
C GLY A 35 -2.98 -10.68 13.66
N MET A 36 -3.31 -11.89 13.21
CA MET A 36 -4.50 -12.10 12.37
C MET A 36 -5.65 -12.65 13.20
N ILE A 37 -6.82 -12.04 13.05
CA ILE A 37 -8.07 -12.55 13.60
C ILE A 37 -8.92 -13.02 12.44
N GLU A 38 -9.19 -14.32 12.40
CA GLU A 38 -10.15 -14.90 11.48
C GLU A 38 -11.54 -14.89 12.12
N VAL A 39 -12.52 -14.44 11.36
CA VAL A 39 -13.93 -14.44 11.76
C VAL A 39 -14.73 -15.22 10.72
N THR A 40 -15.52 -16.17 11.18
CA THR A 40 -16.50 -16.89 10.35
C THR A 40 -17.89 -16.73 10.93
N ALA A 41 -18.91 -16.74 10.07
CA ALA A 41 -20.30 -16.71 10.48
C ALA A 41 -21.21 -17.38 9.44
N LYS A 42 -22.45 -17.66 9.84
CA LYS A 42 -23.56 -17.96 8.94
C LYS A 42 -24.32 -16.69 8.64
N ALA A 43 -24.44 -16.33 7.37
CA ALA A 43 -25.19 -15.18 6.89
C ALA A 43 -26.48 -15.64 6.20
N LYS A 44 -27.62 -15.47 6.87
CA LYS A 44 -28.95 -15.73 6.29
C LYS A 44 -29.49 -14.46 5.65
N LEU A 45 -29.76 -14.49 4.34
CA LEU A 45 -30.33 -13.36 3.63
C LEU A 45 -31.84 -13.31 3.86
N ASN A 46 -32.37 -12.21 4.37
CA ASN A 46 -33.83 -11.99 4.43
C ASN A 46 -34.35 -11.30 3.17
N LYS A 47 -33.47 -10.66 2.40
CA LYS A 47 -33.77 -9.94 1.15
C LYS A 47 -32.65 -10.17 0.14
N ALA A 48 -32.96 -10.07 -1.15
CA ALA A 48 -31.92 -10.01 -2.18
C ALA A 48 -31.05 -8.75 -1.96
N LEU A 49 -29.75 -8.88 -2.24
CA LEU A 49 -28.80 -7.78 -2.09
C LEU A 49 -28.45 -7.17 -3.44
N ASP A 50 -28.12 -5.89 -3.44
CA ASP A 50 -27.55 -5.23 -4.61
C ASP A 50 -26.13 -5.74 -4.89
N SER A 51 -25.66 -5.55 -6.13
CA SER A 51 -24.32 -5.97 -6.52
C SER A 51 -23.22 -5.29 -5.69
N SER A 52 -22.12 -6.00 -5.46
CA SER A 52 -20.97 -5.50 -4.69
C SER A 52 -21.28 -5.13 -3.23
N THR A 53 -22.19 -5.87 -2.60
CA THR A 53 -22.55 -5.70 -1.18
C THR A 53 -21.84 -6.74 -0.32
N TYR A 54 -21.19 -6.30 0.76
CA TYR A 54 -20.39 -7.16 1.64
C TYR A 54 -20.81 -6.99 3.11
N VAL A 55 -20.55 -8.02 3.91
CA VAL A 55 -20.58 -7.91 5.38
C VAL A 55 -19.24 -7.35 5.81
N HIS A 56 -19.22 -6.10 6.24
CA HIS A 56 -18.05 -5.45 6.81
C HIS A 56 -17.98 -5.71 8.31
N ILE A 57 -16.76 -5.81 8.83
CA ILE A 57 -16.48 -6.01 10.24
C ILE A 57 -15.46 -4.96 10.70
N LYS A 58 -15.78 -4.25 11.78
CA LYS A 58 -14.80 -3.47 12.55
C LYS A 58 -14.54 -4.18 13.85
N SER A 59 -13.26 -4.31 14.19
CA SER A 59 -12.82 -4.80 15.49
C SER A 59 -12.26 -3.67 16.33
N LEU A 60 -12.50 -3.76 17.62
CA LEU A 60 -11.86 -2.98 18.67
C LEU A 60 -11.30 -4.00 19.65
N CYS A 61 -10.00 -4.19 19.65
CA CYS A 61 -9.36 -5.17 20.51
C CYS A 61 -8.43 -4.52 21.52
N LYS A 62 -8.41 -5.05 22.74
CA LYS A 62 -7.46 -4.60 23.74
C LYS A 62 -6.06 -5.14 23.46
N LYS A 63 -5.07 -4.25 23.50
CA LYS A 63 -3.63 -4.55 23.56
C LYS A 63 -3.03 -3.70 24.65
N ASP A 64 -2.67 -4.32 25.77
CA ASP A 64 -2.19 -3.61 26.96
C ASP A 64 -3.20 -2.50 27.36
N ASP A 65 -2.78 -1.24 27.40
CA ASP A 65 -3.63 -0.07 27.71
C ASP A 65 -4.26 0.59 26.47
N ARG A 66 -4.11 -0.01 25.28
CA ARG A 66 -4.60 0.53 24.01
C ARG A 66 -5.79 -0.26 23.46
N LEU A 67 -6.61 0.41 22.66
CA LEU A 67 -7.64 -0.22 21.83
C LEU A 67 -7.21 -0.17 20.37
N VAL A 68 -6.81 -1.33 19.85
CA VAL A 68 -6.42 -1.50 18.46
C VAL A 68 -7.67 -1.74 17.63
N ALA A 69 -7.92 -0.84 16.68
CA ALA A 69 -8.98 -0.95 15.71
C ALA A 69 -8.45 -1.50 14.38
N ASP A 70 -9.24 -2.36 13.76
CA ASP A 70 -9.02 -2.79 12.39
C ASP A 70 -10.35 -3.07 11.68
N VAL A 71 -10.34 -2.98 10.36
CA VAL A 71 -11.52 -3.16 9.52
C VAL A 71 -11.23 -4.19 8.44
N GLY A 72 -12.20 -5.06 8.21
CA GLY A 72 -12.17 -6.06 7.16
C GLY A 72 -13.57 -6.32 6.62
N TYR A 73 -13.67 -7.34 5.78
CA TYR A 73 -14.95 -7.83 5.26
C TYR A 73 -14.99 -9.35 5.36
N LEU A 74 -16.19 -9.87 5.58
CA LEU A 74 -16.51 -11.28 5.47
C LEU A 74 -17.10 -11.52 4.08
N ASP A 75 -16.51 -12.45 3.35
CA ASP A 75 -17.01 -12.85 2.04
C ASP A 75 -17.53 -14.28 2.07
N ALA A 76 -18.50 -14.55 1.20
CA ALA A 76 -18.87 -15.92 0.86
C ALA A 76 -17.79 -16.51 -0.06
N HIS A 77 -17.88 -17.81 -0.34
CA HIS A 77 -16.93 -18.45 -1.25
C HIS A 77 -16.89 -17.70 -2.60
N TYR A 78 -15.71 -17.28 -3.07
CA TYR A 78 -15.54 -16.40 -4.25
C TYR A 78 -16.28 -16.86 -5.52
N SER A 79 -16.59 -18.15 -5.66
CA SER A 79 -17.39 -18.67 -6.78
C SER A 79 -18.88 -18.28 -6.73
N LYS A 80 -19.42 -17.96 -5.55
CA LYS A 80 -20.76 -17.44 -5.32
C LYS A 80 -20.67 -16.29 -4.30
N PRO A 81 -20.45 -15.05 -4.76
CA PRO A 81 -20.54 -13.85 -3.92
C PRO A 81 -21.88 -13.74 -3.20
N LEU A 82 -21.91 -13.02 -2.08
CA LEU A 82 -23.07 -12.96 -1.19
C LEU A 82 -24.35 -12.48 -1.88
N GLU A 83 -24.25 -11.53 -2.81
CA GLU A 83 -25.38 -11.00 -3.58
C GLU A 83 -26.02 -12.03 -4.53
N ARG A 84 -25.37 -13.17 -4.79
CA ARG A 84 -25.91 -14.25 -5.62
C ARG A 84 -26.71 -15.28 -4.84
N TYR A 85 -26.82 -15.14 -3.52
CA TYR A 85 -27.70 -15.96 -2.69
C TYR A 85 -29.13 -15.42 -2.75
N ALA A 86 -30.11 -16.32 -2.79
CA ALA A 86 -31.52 -15.92 -2.78
C ALA A 86 -31.99 -15.53 -1.37
N ALA A 87 -33.06 -14.74 -1.28
CA ALA A 87 -33.71 -14.48 0.00
C ALA A 87 -34.18 -15.80 0.64
N GLY A 88 -33.86 -15.97 1.92
CA GLY A 88 -34.06 -17.19 2.70
C GLY A 88 -32.86 -18.13 2.72
N GLU A 89 -31.90 -17.99 1.79
CA GLU A 89 -30.68 -18.81 1.77
C GLU A 89 -29.68 -18.39 2.85
N GLU A 90 -28.88 -19.36 3.27
CA GLU A 90 -27.76 -19.18 4.21
C GLU A 90 -26.43 -19.38 3.47
N ALA A 91 -25.47 -18.50 3.75
CA ALA A 91 -24.11 -18.57 3.27
C ALA A 91 -23.12 -18.72 4.43
N ASP A 92 -22.08 -19.53 4.26
CA ASP A 92 -20.89 -19.45 5.08
C ASP A 92 -20.07 -18.24 4.64
N VAL A 93 -19.83 -17.31 5.56
CA VAL A 93 -18.99 -16.14 5.31
C VAL A 93 -17.75 -16.18 6.19
N ARG A 94 -16.61 -15.79 5.62
CA ARG A 94 -15.30 -15.78 6.28
C ARG A 94 -14.53 -14.52 5.91
N GLY A 95 -13.81 -13.96 6.87
CA GLY A 95 -12.94 -12.82 6.66
C GLY A 95 -11.81 -12.80 7.67
N ASN A 96 -10.82 -11.96 7.38
CA ASN A 96 -9.67 -11.75 8.24
C ASN A 96 -9.56 -10.27 8.57
N LEU A 97 -9.23 -10.00 9.83
CA LEU A 97 -8.74 -8.71 10.30
C LEU A 97 -7.23 -8.82 10.43
N TYR A 98 -6.53 -7.90 9.78
CA TYR A 98 -5.09 -7.87 9.68
C TYR A 98 -4.59 -6.74 10.58
N THR A 99 -4.50 -7.00 11.88
CA THR A 99 -3.70 -6.14 12.76
C THR A 99 -2.22 -6.44 12.52
N GLN A 100 -1.75 -5.93 11.38
CA GLN A 100 -0.43 -6.23 10.82
C GLN A 100 0.68 -5.75 11.76
N GLY A 101 1.70 -6.58 11.92
CA GLY A 101 2.90 -6.25 12.70
C GLY A 101 2.79 -6.42 14.22
N LEU A 102 1.66 -6.90 14.75
CA LEU A 102 1.54 -7.17 16.18
C LEU A 102 1.99 -8.59 16.53
N ASP A 103 2.88 -8.69 17.53
CA ASP A 103 3.44 -9.95 18.04
C ASP A 103 2.62 -10.55 19.20
N SER A 104 1.46 -9.97 19.52
CA SER A 104 0.63 -10.34 20.66
C SER A 104 -0.78 -10.69 20.24
N THR A 105 -1.36 -11.73 20.83
CA THR A 105 -2.79 -12.04 20.67
C THR A 105 -3.64 -10.91 21.24
N LEU A 106 -4.46 -10.31 20.38
CA LEU A 106 -5.38 -9.24 20.74
C LEU A 106 -6.61 -9.82 21.44
N SER A 107 -6.85 -9.46 22.70
CA SER A 107 -8.05 -9.85 23.43
C SER A 107 -8.26 -9.02 24.72
N PRO A 108 -9.52 -8.82 25.16
CA PRO A 108 -10.75 -9.13 24.43
C PRO A 108 -10.93 -8.25 23.18
N CYS A 109 -11.79 -8.69 22.26
CA CYS A 109 -12.16 -7.96 21.06
C CYS A 109 -13.67 -7.76 20.98
N GLN A 110 -14.10 -6.55 20.68
CA GLN A 110 -15.48 -6.21 20.36
C GLN A 110 -15.58 -6.01 18.84
N PHE A 111 -16.54 -6.69 18.21
CA PHE A 111 -16.79 -6.62 16.78
C PHE A 111 -18.12 -5.95 16.51
N GLU A 112 -18.12 -5.05 15.52
CA GLU A 112 -19.32 -4.48 14.94
C GLU A 112 -19.44 -4.94 13.48
N PHE A 113 -20.61 -5.43 13.09
CA PHE A 113 -20.89 -5.90 11.73
C PHE A 113 -21.85 -4.96 11.01
N ARG A 114 -21.55 -4.62 9.77
CA ARG A 114 -22.39 -3.78 8.91
C ARG A 114 -22.51 -4.34 7.51
N LEU A 115 -23.65 -4.19 6.87
CA LEU A 115 -23.81 -4.41 5.45
C LEU A 115 -23.50 -3.11 4.70
N GLY A 116 -22.66 -3.18 3.67
CA GLY A 116 -22.32 -2.01 2.87
C GLY A 116 -21.64 -2.34 1.55
N GLY A 117 -21.63 -1.37 0.64
CA GLY A 117 -20.87 -1.45 -0.61
C GLY A 117 -19.38 -1.18 -0.39
N ILE A 118 -18.53 -1.61 -1.34
CA ILE A 118 -17.07 -1.39 -1.29
C ILE A 118 -16.70 0.08 -1.13
N SER A 119 -17.41 1.00 -1.77
CA SER A 119 -17.08 2.43 -1.82
C SER A 119 -17.66 3.28 -0.69
N GLY A 120 -18.37 2.69 0.28
CA GLY A 120 -19.01 3.44 1.36
C GLY A 120 -20.23 4.25 0.88
N GLY A 121 -21.43 3.81 1.26
CA GLY A 121 -22.68 4.50 0.94
C GLY A 121 -23.87 3.88 1.67
N ILE A 122 -23.99 2.56 1.60
CA ILE A 122 -24.91 1.79 2.44
C ILE A 122 -24.14 1.35 3.70
N SER A 123 -24.75 1.55 4.87
CA SER A 123 -24.19 1.16 6.16
C SER A 123 -25.34 0.68 7.06
N VAL A 124 -25.71 -0.59 6.96
CA VAL A 124 -26.79 -1.19 7.75
C VAL A 124 -26.21 -2.04 8.88
N PRO A 125 -26.44 -1.72 10.16
CA PRO A 125 -25.98 -2.55 11.27
C PRO A 125 -26.54 -3.98 11.21
N LEU A 126 -25.66 -4.97 11.35
CA LEU A 126 -26.02 -6.40 11.33
C LEU A 126 -25.93 -7.05 12.71
N GLY A 127 -25.15 -6.49 13.62
CA GLY A 127 -25.01 -6.96 14.99
C GLY A 127 -23.63 -6.68 15.57
N GLU A 128 -23.42 -7.18 16.77
CA GLU A 128 -22.17 -7.06 17.52
C GLU A 128 -21.80 -8.40 18.17
N ALA A 129 -20.52 -8.62 18.41
CA ALA A 129 -20.02 -9.78 19.15
C ALA A 129 -18.82 -9.41 20.01
N CYS A 130 -18.64 -10.10 21.13
CA CYS A 130 -17.45 -10.00 21.97
C CYS A 130 -16.70 -11.33 21.95
N TRP A 131 -15.38 -11.27 21.73
CA TRP A 131 -14.50 -12.42 21.85
C TRP A 131 -13.51 -12.21 22.99
N SER A 132 -13.50 -13.14 23.94
CA SER A 132 -12.61 -13.09 25.12
C SER A 132 -11.17 -13.51 24.82
N GLY A 133 -10.87 -13.89 23.58
CA GLY A 133 -9.66 -14.66 23.22
C GLY A 133 -9.89 -16.16 23.16
N LYS A 134 -11.05 -16.65 23.63
CA LYS A 134 -11.43 -18.07 23.62
C LYS A 134 -12.89 -18.29 23.24
N GLU A 135 -13.79 -17.52 23.83
CA GLU A 135 -15.23 -17.67 23.66
C GLU A 135 -15.81 -16.45 22.96
N VAL A 136 -16.86 -16.68 22.16
CA VAL A 136 -17.62 -15.62 21.49
C VAL A 136 -18.98 -15.50 22.16
N ALA A 137 -19.32 -14.28 22.58
CA ALA A 137 -20.63 -13.90 23.08
C ALA A 137 -21.30 -12.93 22.10
N GLN A 138 -22.62 -13.02 21.98
CA GLN A 138 -23.40 -12.07 21.18
C GLN A 138 -23.52 -10.73 21.93
N GLY A 139 -23.35 -9.61 21.22
CA GLY A 139 -23.39 -8.26 21.79
C GLY A 139 -22.01 -7.68 22.10
N LYS A 140 -21.99 -6.52 22.75
CA LYS A 140 -20.77 -5.82 23.17
C LYS A 140 -20.00 -6.62 24.24
N CYS A 141 -18.73 -6.28 24.41
CA CYS A 141 -17.99 -6.78 25.56
C CYS A 141 -18.51 -6.15 26.86
N GLU A 142 -18.30 -6.82 27.99
CA GLU A 142 -18.61 -6.31 29.32
C GLU A 142 -17.34 -6.29 30.18
N PRO A 143 -16.80 -5.10 30.52
CA PRO A 143 -17.27 -3.78 30.10
C PRO A 143 -17.04 -3.52 28.60
N ALA A 144 -17.86 -2.62 28.03
CA ALA A 144 -17.74 -2.24 26.62
C ALA A 144 -16.36 -1.65 26.34
N LEU A 145 -15.77 -2.06 25.21
CA LEU A 145 -14.54 -1.46 24.73
C LEU A 145 -14.90 -0.16 24.03
N ALA A 146 -14.45 0.96 24.59
CA ALA A 146 -14.71 2.30 24.07
C ALA A 146 -13.39 3.08 24.04
N PRO A 147 -13.01 3.65 22.88
CA PRO A 147 -11.84 4.51 22.79
C PRO A 147 -12.03 5.75 23.66
N VAL A 148 -10.96 6.15 24.35
CA VAL A 148 -10.94 7.41 25.10
C VAL A 148 -10.38 8.48 24.18
N ALA A 149 -11.23 9.43 23.80
CA ALA A 149 -10.82 10.54 22.95
C ALA A 149 -9.63 11.29 23.58
N MET A 150 -8.60 11.56 22.79
CA MET A 150 -7.41 12.25 23.26
C MET A 150 -7.63 13.77 23.20
N SER A 151 -7.58 14.43 24.36
CA SER A 151 -7.58 15.89 24.44
C SER A 151 -6.16 16.43 24.28
N GLY A 152 -5.99 17.49 23.50
CA GLY A 152 -4.72 18.23 23.38
C GLY A 152 -3.71 17.69 22.36
N ALA A 153 -4.08 16.73 21.51
CA ALA A 153 -3.21 16.26 20.43
C ALA A 153 -2.90 17.36 19.41
N SER A 154 -1.66 17.40 18.91
CA SER A 154 -1.20 18.40 17.94
C SER A 154 -1.39 17.96 16.48
N LEU A 155 -1.59 16.67 16.23
CA LEU A 155 -1.76 16.08 14.90
C LEU A 155 -3.03 15.23 14.82
N PRO A 156 -3.68 15.15 13.65
CA PRO A 156 -4.87 14.32 13.45
C PRO A 156 -4.58 12.82 13.62
N VAL A 157 -3.33 12.40 13.39
CA VAL A 157 -2.80 11.06 13.64
C VAL A 157 -1.40 11.22 14.21
N GLU A 158 -1.05 10.44 15.23
CA GLU A 158 0.29 10.40 15.82
C GLU A 158 0.92 9.01 15.64
N VAL A 159 2.21 8.97 15.32
CA VAL A 159 2.96 7.70 15.32
C VAL A 159 3.33 7.37 16.76
N ALA A 160 2.63 6.42 17.34
CA ALA A 160 2.75 6.09 18.76
C ALA A 160 3.76 4.97 19.05
N ASP A 161 4.08 4.15 18.05
CA ASP A 161 5.21 3.21 18.04
C ASP A 161 5.63 2.98 16.59
N LEU A 162 6.94 2.83 16.36
CA LEU A 162 7.51 2.39 15.10
C LEU A 162 8.57 1.34 15.40
N ARG A 163 8.43 0.18 14.77
CA ARG A 163 9.42 -0.89 14.81
C ARG A 163 9.94 -1.12 13.41
N VAL A 164 11.25 -1.25 13.30
CA VAL A 164 11.95 -1.50 12.05
C VAL A 164 12.79 -2.75 12.24
N ALA A 165 12.72 -3.65 11.29
CA ALA A 165 13.53 -4.85 11.26
C ALA A 165 14.09 -5.06 9.86
N ARG A 166 15.21 -5.78 9.78
CA ARG A 166 15.70 -6.28 8.50
C ARG A 166 14.71 -7.32 7.98
N GLY A 167 14.17 -7.05 6.81
CA GLY A 167 13.18 -7.86 6.13
C GLY A 167 13.72 -8.56 4.90
N GLY A 168 12.85 -9.35 4.28
CA GLY A 168 13.16 -10.09 3.05
C GLY A 168 12.02 -10.00 2.05
N GLY A 169 12.36 -10.04 0.76
CA GLY A 169 11.40 -9.88 -0.31
C GLY A 169 11.25 -10.97 -1.35
N LEU A 170 10.38 -10.69 -2.31
CA LEU A 170 10.11 -11.61 -3.42
C LEU A 170 11.44 -11.97 -4.09
N GLY A 171 11.64 -13.27 -4.33
CA GLY A 171 12.90 -13.76 -4.90
C GLY A 171 14.12 -13.64 -3.97
N GLY A 172 13.93 -13.43 -2.66
CA GLY A 172 15.01 -13.35 -1.68
C GLY A 172 15.65 -11.97 -1.53
N ALA A 173 15.00 -10.92 -2.07
CA ALA A 173 15.42 -9.53 -1.94
C ALA A 173 15.69 -9.14 -0.48
N LYS A 174 16.61 -8.20 -0.25
CA LYS A 174 16.93 -7.69 1.08
C LYS A 174 16.28 -6.33 1.27
N GLY A 175 15.52 -6.18 2.35
CA GLY A 175 14.75 -4.96 2.57
C GLY A 175 14.50 -4.70 4.05
N LEU A 176 13.46 -3.92 4.31
CA LEU A 176 13.01 -3.54 5.65
C LEU A 176 11.56 -3.93 5.86
N ASP A 177 11.26 -4.44 7.05
CA ASP A 177 9.90 -4.64 7.53
C ASP A 177 9.63 -3.59 8.61
N LEU A 178 8.58 -2.81 8.41
CA LEU A 178 8.18 -1.74 9.32
C LEU A 178 6.82 -2.06 9.90
N THR A 179 6.67 -1.81 11.20
CA THR A 179 5.39 -1.89 11.91
C THR A 179 5.13 -0.58 12.63
N TYR A 180 3.93 -0.05 12.43
CA TYR A 180 3.47 1.21 12.97
C TYR A 180 2.26 1.00 13.85
N LEU A 181 2.28 1.61 15.04
CA LEU A 181 1.08 1.90 15.82
C LEU A 181 0.75 3.38 15.65
N LEU A 182 -0.43 3.64 15.10
CA LEU A 182 -0.91 4.97 14.79
C LEU A 182 -2.05 5.30 15.74
N GLN A 183 -1.92 6.39 16.48
CA GLN A 183 -2.98 6.89 17.34
C GLN A 183 -3.85 7.87 16.55
N ILE A 184 -5.14 7.57 16.45
CA ILE A 184 -6.10 8.39 15.72
C ILE A 184 -6.67 9.44 16.67
N ASN A 185 -6.47 10.71 16.34
CA ASN A 185 -6.96 11.85 17.14
C ASN A 185 -8.16 12.51 16.47
N THR A 186 -8.16 12.57 15.14
CA THR A 186 -9.27 13.04 14.31
C THR A 186 -9.72 11.91 13.40
N ALA A 187 -11.04 11.79 13.19
CA ALA A 187 -11.58 10.78 12.28
C ALA A 187 -10.97 10.93 10.88
N GLN A 188 -10.54 9.80 10.30
CA GLN A 188 -9.94 9.75 8.97
C GLN A 188 -10.97 9.25 7.95
N ASP A 189 -11.05 9.90 6.80
CA ASP A 189 -11.89 9.49 5.68
C ASP A 189 -11.07 8.80 4.57
N GLN A 190 -11.76 8.41 3.48
CA GLN A 190 -11.14 7.66 2.39
C GLN A 190 -10.24 8.51 1.47
N SER A 191 -10.19 9.83 1.64
CA SER A 191 -9.37 10.74 0.82
C SER A 191 -7.92 10.83 1.30
N VAL A 192 -7.62 10.24 2.46
CA VAL A 192 -6.31 10.28 3.12
C VAL A 192 -5.54 8.99 2.86
N ARG A 193 -4.29 9.13 2.42
CA ARG A 193 -3.34 8.03 2.25
C ARG A 193 -2.27 8.11 3.33
N LEU A 194 -2.00 6.99 3.99
CA LEU A 194 -0.84 6.90 4.87
C LEU A 194 0.36 6.44 4.05
N THR A 195 1.40 7.26 4.08
CA THR A 195 2.63 7.02 3.33
C THR A 195 3.78 6.79 4.29
N PHE A 196 4.54 5.73 4.02
CA PHE A 196 5.79 5.39 4.70
C PHE A 196 6.92 5.47 3.70
N LYS A 197 7.74 6.49 3.80
CA LYS A 197 8.89 6.71 2.93
C LYS A 197 10.15 6.29 3.67
N SER A 198 11.03 5.57 3.00
CA SER A 198 12.40 5.35 3.44
C SER A 198 13.36 5.93 2.42
N ALA A 199 14.44 6.56 2.89
CA ALA A 199 15.59 6.95 2.11
C ALA A 199 16.85 6.36 2.74
N CYS A 200 17.32 5.23 2.19
CA CYS A 200 18.45 4.48 2.71
C CYS A 200 19.74 4.77 1.94
N ARG A 201 20.82 5.06 2.66
CA ARG A 201 22.16 5.23 2.10
C ARG A 201 22.77 3.85 1.80
N VAL A 202 23.00 3.56 0.52
CA VAL A 202 23.66 2.33 0.05
C VAL A 202 24.72 2.72 -0.96
N GLY A 203 25.99 2.50 -0.61
CA GLY A 203 27.11 3.03 -1.40
C GLY A 203 27.12 4.56 -1.37
N ASP A 204 27.12 5.17 -2.56
CA ASP A 204 27.12 6.62 -2.77
C ASP A 204 25.71 7.21 -2.99
N LYS A 205 24.67 6.38 -2.97
CA LYS A 205 23.28 6.77 -3.27
C LYS A 205 22.37 6.67 -2.05
N ALA A 206 21.35 7.54 -2.02
CA ALA A 206 20.25 7.46 -1.08
C ALA A 206 19.01 6.90 -1.79
N PHE A 207 18.83 5.58 -1.78
CA PHE A 207 17.72 4.92 -2.43
C PHE A 207 16.42 5.13 -1.67
N VAL A 208 15.39 5.56 -2.39
CA VAL A 208 14.04 5.70 -1.86
C VAL A 208 13.20 4.48 -2.21
N ASP A 209 12.42 4.04 -1.23
CA ASP A 209 11.22 3.23 -1.48
C ASP A 209 10.06 3.74 -0.62
N MET A 210 8.85 3.39 -1.01
CA MET A 210 7.64 3.90 -0.39
C MET A 210 6.59 2.81 -0.24
N GLY A 211 6.09 2.67 0.99
CA GLY A 211 4.89 1.90 1.31
C GLY A 211 3.68 2.83 1.42
N GLN A 212 2.55 2.39 0.90
CA GLN A 212 1.27 3.09 1.10
C GLN A 212 0.31 2.12 1.79
N ALA A 213 -0.03 2.44 3.04
CA ALA A 213 -1.04 1.68 3.76
C ALA A 213 -2.39 2.39 3.67
N ASN A 214 -3.44 1.58 3.61
CA ASN A 214 -4.80 2.10 3.61
C ASN A 214 -5.22 2.45 5.04
N LEU A 215 -5.67 3.69 5.24
CA LEU A 215 -6.50 4.09 6.38
C LEU A 215 -8.00 4.11 6.01
N MET A 216 -8.36 3.47 4.89
CA MET A 216 -9.74 3.27 4.51
C MET A 216 -10.44 2.32 5.51
N ALA A 217 -11.60 2.74 6.01
CA ALA A 217 -12.42 1.99 6.96
C ALA A 217 -13.86 1.78 6.47
N GLY A 218 -14.24 2.24 5.28
CA GLY A 218 -15.63 2.25 4.81
C GLY A 218 -16.29 0.86 4.90
N PRO A 219 -17.53 0.74 5.41
CA PRO A 219 -18.49 1.78 5.82
C PRO A 219 -18.26 2.36 7.23
N PHE A 220 -17.19 1.98 7.92
CA PHE A 220 -16.79 2.57 9.19
C PHE A 220 -15.89 3.79 8.99
N ALA A 221 -15.54 4.43 10.11
CA ALA A 221 -14.43 5.36 10.24
C ALA A 221 -13.53 4.89 11.38
N TYR A 222 -12.25 5.26 11.34
CA TYR A 222 -11.41 5.21 12.54
C TYR A 222 -11.75 6.41 13.42
N GLU A 223 -12.03 6.17 14.69
CA GLU A 223 -12.51 7.17 15.64
C GLU A 223 -11.39 7.71 16.54
N SER A 224 -11.62 8.89 17.13
CA SER A 224 -10.67 9.48 18.07
C SER A 224 -10.44 8.57 19.27
N GLY A 225 -9.18 8.35 19.62
CA GLY A 225 -8.77 7.45 20.71
C GLY A 225 -8.46 6.02 20.25
N GLU A 226 -8.79 5.65 19.02
CA GLU A 226 -8.40 4.34 18.46
C GLU A 226 -6.92 4.29 18.08
N THR A 227 -6.29 3.14 18.28
CA THR A 227 -4.96 2.85 17.72
C THR A 227 -5.13 1.96 16.49
N VAL A 228 -4.40 2.22 15.41
CA VAL A 228 -4.38 1.39 14.20
C VAL A 228 -3.00 0.80 14.02
N ALA A 229 -2.93 -0.51 13.80
CA ALA A 229 -1.67 -1.20 13.47
C ALA A 229 -1.53 -1.34 11.96
N ARG A 230 -0.39 -0.92 11.41
CA ARG A 230 -0.06 -1.05 9.98
C ARG A 230 1.36 -1.57 9.81
N ALA A 231 1.59 -2.27 8.71
CA ALA A 231 2.93 -2.68 8.32
C ALA A 231 3.27 -2.17 6.91
N ALA A 232 4.55 -2.06 6.63
CA ALA A 232 5.07 -1.78 5.31
C ALA A 232 6.35 -2.58 5.08
N ASN A 233 6.47 -3.17 3.89
CA ASN A 233 7.69 -3.81 3.45
C ASN A 233 8.34 -2.87 2.43
N LEU A 234 9.57 -2.45 2.70
CA LEU A 234 10.32 -1.53 1.84
C LEU A 234 11.50 -2.27 1.22
N TYR A 235 11.82 -1.90 0.00
CA TYR A 235 12.84 -2.51 -0.85
C TYR A 235 12.57 -3.99 -1.12
N TRP A 236 11.29 -4.36 -1.18
CA TRP A 236 10.82 -5.75 -1.35
C TRP A 236 11.03 -6.28 -2.78
N SER A 237 11.19 -5.36 -3.76
CA SER A 237 11.46 -5.69 -5.15
C SER A 237 12.89 -6.19 -5.34
N SER A 238 13.04 -7.31 -6.05
CA SER A 238 14.36 -7.83 -6.43
C SER A 238 15.17 -6.89 -7.32
N SER A 239 14.55 -5.87 -7.93
CA SER A 239 15.27 -4.84 -8.69
C SER A 239 16.25 -4.02 -7.86
N PHE A 240 16.03 -3.90 -6.54
CA PHE A 240 16.98 -3.20 -5.67
C PHE A 240 18.32 -3.93 -5.52
N GLU A 241 18.34 -5.26 -5.67
CA GLU A 241 19.56 -6.09 -5.68
C GLU A 241 20.57 -5.75 -4.57
N PHE A 242 20.09 -5.37 -3.38
CA PHE A 242 20.98 -5.07 -2.27
C PHE A 242 21.64 -6.37 -1.78
N ASP A 243 22.96 -6.32 -1.57
CA ASP A 243 23.73 -7.45 -1.03
C ASP A 243 23.30 -7.77 0.41
N GLU A 244 22.93 -6.74 1.17
CA GLU A 244 22.38 -6.83 2.53
C GLU A 244 21.21 -5.87 2.71
N SER A 245 20.40 -6.09 3.76
CA SER A 245 19.31 -5.16 4.09
C SER A 245 19.92 -3.81 4.48
N PRO A 246 19.42 -2.69 3.94
CA PRO A 246 19.95 -1.38 4.26
C PRO A 246 19.75 -1.05 5.75
N ASN A 247 20.69 -0.32 6.35
CA ASN A 247 20.70 -0.06 7.78
C ASN A 247 21.15 1.36 8.15
N ASP A 248 21.10 2.31 7.22
CA ASP A 248 21.29 3.75 7.44
C ASP A 248 20.21 4.48 6.62
N CYS A 249 19.06 4.74 7.24
CA CYS A 249 17.85 5.18 6.55
C CYS A 249 17.14 6.31 7.29
N ASP A 250 16.80 7.36 6.55
CA ASP A 250 15.80 8.36 6.98
C ASP A 250 14.40 7.80 6.68
N LEU A 251 13.58 7.64 7.72
CA LEU A 251 12.20 7.16 7.64
C LEU A 251 11.24 8.33 7.89
N THR A 252 10.25 8.50 7.02
CA THR A 252 9.23 9.53 7.14
C THR A 252 7.85 8.92 7.05
N THR A 253 7.00 9.25 8.02
CA THR A 253 5.58 8.88 8.02
C THR A 253 4.74 10.11 7.80
N SER A 254 3.84 10.06 6.83
CA SER A 254 3.03 11.21 6.43
C SER A 254 1.59 10.81 6.07
N LEU A 255 0.66 11.73 6.26
CA LEU A 255 -0.67 11.69 5.64
C LEU A 255 -0.65 12.50 4.35
N TRP A 256 -1.19 11.91 3.29
CA TRP A 256 -1.30 12.53 1.98
C TRP A 256 -2.79 12.66 1.67
N GLN A 257 -3.31 13.89 1.75
CA GLN A 257 -4.72 14.16 1.50
C GLN A 257 -4.90 14.69 0.08
N THR A 258 -5.90 14.17 -0.63
CA THR A 258 -6.16 14.61 -2.02
C THR A 258 -6.49 16.11 -2.05
N LYS A 259 -5.81 16.88 -2.93
CA LYS A 259 -6.12 18.29 -3.11
C LYS A 259 -7.49 18.46 -3.77
N ALA A 260 -8.34 19.30 -3.19
CA ALA A 260 -9.66 19.58 -3.72
C ALA A 260 -9.60 20.07 -5.19
N GLY A 261 -10.43 19.48 -6.05
CA GLY A 261 -10.52 19.87 -7.47
C GLY A 261 -9.37 19.38 -8.36
N THR A 262 -8.44 18.57 -7.84
CA THR A 262 -7.35 17.99 -8.62
C THR A 262 -7.52 16.47 -8.78
N PHE A 263 -6.82 15.87 -9.75
CA PHE A 263 -6.73 14.43 -9.89
C PHE A 263 -5.29 13.97 -9.67
N GLY A 264 -5.06 13.18 -8.62
CA GLY A 264 -3.75 12.59 -8.35
C GLY A 264 -2.72 13.53 -7.71
N GLU A 265 -3.14 14.69 -7.22
CA GLU A 265 -2.31 15.56 -6.38
C GLU A 265 -2.76 15.55 -4.92
N TYR A 266 -1.80 15.77 -4.04
CA TYR A 266 -1.98 15.63 -2.59
C TYR A 266 -1.28 16.74 -1.81
N GLU A 267 -1.85 17.08 -0.66
CA GLU A 267 -1.18 17.83 0.40
C GLU A 267 -0.57 16.84 1.38
N GLU A 268 0.74 17.00 1.63
CA GLU A 268 1.44 16.21 2.63
C GLU A 268 1.36 16.87 4.00
N LEU A 269 0.92 16.10 4.99
CA LEU A 269 1.11 16.38 6.40
C LEU A 269 2.10 15.36 6.97
N ARG A 270 3.32 15.82 7.27
CA ARG A 270 4.37 15.01 7.89
C ARG A 270 4.01 14.74 9.35
N LEU A 271 3.94 13.46 9.73
CA LEU A 271 3.57 13.03 11.08
C LEU A 271 4.79 12.80 11.97
N ALA A 272 5.81 12.11 11.44
CA ALA A 272 7.00 11.75 12.19
C ALA A 272 8.19 11.51 11.27
N ASP A 273 9.37 11.76 11.81
CA ASP A 273 10.66 11.37 11.24
C ASP A 273 11.41 10.47 12.19
N SER A 274 12.12 9.49 11.64
CA SER A 274 12.95 8.58 12.42
C SER A 274 14.21 8.22 11.65
N CYS A 275 15.30 8.02 12.39
CA CYS A 275 16.55 7.53 11.88
C CYS A 275 16.69 6.06 12.23
N TRP A 276 16.77 5.21 11.22
CA TRP A 276 17.13 3.82 11.37
C TRP A 276 18.61 3.65 11.03
N LYS A 277 19.43 3.43 12.06
CA LYS A 277 20.87 3.26 11.89
C LYS A 277 21.44 2.17 12.80
N ASP A 278 22.26 1.29 12.23
CA ASP A 278 22.94 0.22 12.97
C ASP A 278 21.97 -0.63 13.81
N ASP A 279 20.84 -0.99 13.20
CA ASP A 279 19.74 -1.72 13.82
C ASP A 279 19.09 -1.03 15.04
N LYS A 280 19.19 0.29 15.09
CA LYS A 280 18.57 1.13 16.13
C LYS A 280 17.72 2.20 15.49
N LEU A 281 16.55 2.43 16.11
CA LEU A 281 15.65 3.51 15.75
C LEU A 281 15.85 4.68 16.73
N ALA A 282 15.92 5.89 16.19
CA ALA A 282 15.92 7.13 16.95
C ALA A 282 14.94 8.12 16.33
N ASP A 283 14.42 9.04 17.13
CA ASP A 283 13.54 10.10 16.65
C ASP A 283 14.31 11.15 15.83
N GLY A 284 13.67 11.68 14.79
CA GLY A 284 14.23 12.67 13.89
C GLY A 284 15.03 12.08 12.74
N ARG A 285 15.60 12.94 11.89
CA ARG A 285 16.40 12.54 10.73
C ARG A 285 17.77 11.98 11.16
N CYS A 286 18.36 11.12 10.35
CA CYS A 286 19.73 10.63 10.54
C CYS A 286 20.77 11.74 10.38
N ASP A 287 20.47 12.74 9.54
CA ASP A 287 21.22 14.00 9.48
C ASP A 287 20.29 15.17 9.82
N PRO A 288 20.22 15.57 11.11
CA PRO A 288 19.43 16.72 11.54
C PRO A 288 19.91 18.06 10.98
N ALA A 289 21.15 18.14 10.49
CA ALA A 289 21.73 19.37 9.94
C ALA A 289 21.44 19.54 8.44
N ALA A 290 20.86 18.53 7.79
CA ALA A 290 20.50 18.60 6.38
C ALA A 290 19.56 19.80 6.13
N PRO A 291 19.84 20.64 5.12
CA PRO A 291 18.99 21.78 4.82
C PRO A 291 17.60 21.31 4.41
N ALA A 292 16.59 22.15 4.68
CA ALA A 292 15.25 21.91 4.18
C ALA A 292 15.27 21.81 2.64
N SER A 293 14.51 20.85 2.10
CA SER A 293 14.36 20.75 0.66
C SER A 293 13.70 22.02 0.12
N PRO A 294 14.20 22.60 -0.98
CA PRO A 294 13.56 23.73 -1.62
C PRO A 294 12.18 23.34 -2.15
N ALA A 295 11.34 24.33 -2.45
CA ALA A 295 10.03 24.08 -3.03
C ALA A 295 10.14 23.33 -4.36
N ALA A 296 9.18 22.43 -4.61
CA ALA A 296 9.09 21.70 -5.86
C ALA A 296 8.84 22.65 -7.04
N ALA A 297 9.51 22.37 -8.17
CA ALA A 297 9.37 23.09 -9.42
C ALA A 297 9.03 22.13 -10.57
N PRO A 298 8.52 22.61 -11.71
CA PRO A 298 8.39 21.78 -12.90
C PRO A 298 9.71 21.10 -13.26
N LEU A 299 9.64 19.86 -13.71
CA LEU A 299 10.82 19.09 -14.09
C LEU A 299 11.53 19.73 -15.30
N ASP A 300 12.83 19.99 -15.16
CA ASP A 300 13.72 20.41 -16.24
C ASP A 300 14.95 19.49 -16.35
N ALA A 301 15.79 19.69 -17.38
CA ALA A 301 16.96 18.84 -17.65
C ALA A 301 18.04 18.87 -16.55
N SER A 302 17.96 19.82 -15.62
CA SER A 302 18.83 19.94 -14.44
C SER A 302 18.17 19.44 -13.15
N SER A 303 16.90 19.03 -13.21
CA SER A 303 16.17 18.54 -12.04
C SER A 303 16.56 17.12 -11.66
N VAL A 304 16.96 16.28 -12.61
CA VAL A 304 17.26 14.86 -12.38
C VAL A 304 18.45 14.36 -13.20
N THR A 305 19.07 13.27 -12.76
CA THR A 305 19.99 12.47 -13.55
C THR A 305 19.47 11.04 -13.71
N VAL A 306 19.79 10.42 -14.86
CA VAL A 306 19.49 9.01 -15.13
C VAL A 306 20.82 8.27 -15.28
N ASP A 307 21.04 7.29 -14.42
CA ASP A 307 22.26 6.49 -14.38
C ASP A 307 21.96 5.01 -14.09
N ASP A 308 23.02 4.18 -14.03
CA ASP A 308 22.97 2.73 -13.83
C ASP A 308 21.92 1.98 -14.67
N VAL A 309 21.78 2.41 -15.94
CA VAL A 309 20.80 1.85 -16.87
C VAL A 309 21.16 0.42 -17.25
N ARG A 310 20.23 -0.49 -16.98
CA ARG A 310 20.31 -1.90 -17.38
C ARG A 310 19.17 -2.24 -18.33
N LEU A 311 19.53 -2.84 -19.46
CA LEU A 311 18.59 -3.25 -20.51
C LEU A 311 18.82 -4.73 -20.81
N GLU A 312 17.76 -5.53 -20.74
CA GLU A 312 17.84 -6.97 -20.93
C GLU A 312 16.69 -7.47 -21.81
N LEU A 313 17.02 -8.33 -22.78
CA LEU A 313 16.02 -9.04 -23.57
C LEU A 313 15.70 -10.36 -22.90
N VAL A 314 14.43 -10.54 -22.53
CA VAL A 314 13.96 -11.75 -21.85
C VAL A 314 12.71 -12.30 -22.53
N GLU A 315 12.42 -13.56 -22.27
CA GLU A 315 11.11 -14.13 -22.63
C GLU A 315 10.03 -13.63 -21.65
N PRO A 316 8.85 -13.22 -22.14
CA PRO A 316 7.71 -12.96 -21.26
C PRO A 316 7.30 -14.22 -20.50
N HIS A 317 6.80 -14.04 -19.29
CA HIS A 317 6.36 -15.16 -18.46
C HIS A 317 5.30 -15.99 -19.19
N GLY A 318 5.54 -17.30 -19.31
CA GLY A 318 4.63 -18.24 -19.95
C GLY A 318 4.63 -18.20 -21.48
N VAL A 319 5.55 -17.46 -22.13
CA VAL A 319 5.59 -17.31 -23.59
C VAL A 319 7.00 -17.58 -24.14
N THR A 320 7.22 -18.79 -24.64
CA THR A 320 8.51 -19.22 -25.21
C THR A 320 8.71 -18.71 -26.64
N GLY A 321 9.95 -18.35 -26.99
CA GLY A 321 10.34 -17.91 -28.32
C GLY A 321 9.90 -16.48 -28.67
N LYS A 322 9.40 -15.72 -27.69
CA LYS A 322 9.06 -14.29 -27.82
C LYS A 322 9.97 -13.46 -26.92
N PHE A 323 10.10 -12.17 -27.21
CA PHE A 323 11.03 -11.29 -26.50
C PHE A 323 10.34 -10.01 -26.04
N GLN A 324 10.65 -9.59 -24.82
CA GLN A 324 10.35 -8.25 -24.29
C GLN A 324 11.65 -7.61 -23.79
N LEU A 325 11.65 -6.28 -23.66
CA LEU A 325 12.78 -5.55 -23.11
C LEU A 325 12.47 -5.17 -21.66
N LYS A 326 13.25 -5.72 -20.72
CA LYS A 326 13.33 -5.24 -19.34
C LYS A 326 14.23 -4.01 -19.28
N ILE A 327 13.75 -2.99 -18.59
CA ILE A 327 14.43 -1.71 -18.40
C ILE A 327 14.53 -1.48 -16.90
N GLN A 328 15.73 -1.14 -16.43
CA GLN A 328 15.96 -0.60 -15.10
C GLN A 328 16.86 0.62 -15.21
N ALA A 329 16.57 1.65 -14.42
CA ALA A 329 17.39 2.84 -14.33
C ALA A 329 17.29 3.43 -12.92
N ASP A 330 18.37 4.04 -12.46
CA ASP A 330 18.37 4.85 -11.25
C ASP A 330 18.14 6.30 -11.66
N VAL A 331 17.11 6.92 -11.08
CA VAL A 331 16.76 8.32 -11.34
C VAL A 331 16.99 9.10 -10.06
N THR A 332 18.02 9.96 -10.06
CA THR A 332 18.39 10.77 -8.91
C THR A 332 17.82 12.17 -9.07
N VAL A 333 17.09 12.64 -8.06
CA VAL A 333 16.53 13.99 -8.02
C VAL A 333 17.60 14.96 -7.51
N LEU A 334 17.97 15.94 -8.34
CA LEU A 334 18.87 17.03 -7.96
C LEU A 334 18.10 18.24 -7.42
N LYS A 335 16.86 18.42 -7.88
CA LYS A 335 15.93 19.46 -7.43
C LYS A 335 14.53 18.87 -7.29
N PRO A 336 13.82 19.08 -6.18
CA PRO A 336 12.46 18.58 -5.99
C PRO A 336 11.55 18.94 -7.17
N VAL A 337 10.77 17.97 -7.66
CA VAL A 337 9.91 18.13 -8.84
C VAL A 337 8.42 18.09 -8.48
N GLY A 338 7.59 18.71 -9.32
CA GLY A 338 6.16 18.78 -9.12
C GLY A 338 5.44 17.43 -9.21
N GLN A 339 4.27 17.31 -8.57
CA GLN A 339 3.49 16.06 -8.52
C GLN A 339 2.93 15.60 -9.87
N ASN A 340 2.87 16.50 -10.85
CA ASN A 340 2.41 16.20 -12.21
C ASN A 340 3.56 15.71 -13.11
N ASP A 341 4.80 15.76 -12.63
CA ASP A 341 5.97 15.31 -13.37
C ASP A 341 6.36 13.87 -13.01
N GLY A 342 6.95 13.18 -13.98
CA GLY A 342 7.44 11.81 -13.87
C GLY A 342 8.49 11.52 -14.95
N ALA A 343 8.92 10.27 -15.01
CA ALA A 343 9.85 9.79 -16.03
C ALA A 343 9.19 8.72 -16.92
N THR A 344 9.41 8.81 -18.23
CA THR A 344 8.96 7.82 -19.21
C THR A 344 10.11 7.40 -20.11
N ALA A 345 10.02 6.20 -20.69
CA ALA A 345 11.01 5.72 -21.64
C ALA A 345 10.36 5.42 -23.00
N LYS A 346 10.91 5.99 -24.08
CA LYS A 346 10.57 5.61 -25.45
C LYS A 346 11.54 4.54 -25.92
N VAL A 347 11.01 3.40 -26.32
CA VAL A 347 11.78 2.23 -26.74
C VAL A 347 11.59 1.99 -28.22
N SER A 348 12.70 1.78 -28.93
CA SER A 348 12.71 1.45 -30.36
C SER A 348 13.62 0.25 -30.60
N CYS A 349 13.06 -0.90 -30.99
CA CYS A 349 13.79 -2.13 -31.24
C CYS A 349 13.72 -2.54 -32.72
N LYS A 350 14.85 -3.01 -33.26
CA LYS A 350 14.93 -3.58 -34.61
C LYS A 350 14.79 -5.11 -34.55
N ALA A 351 13.57 -5.61 -34.75
CA ALA A 351 13.21 -7.02 -34.72
C ALA A 351 13.02 -7.54 -36.15
N GLY A 352 13.96 -8.36 -36.65
CA GLY A 352 13.96 -8.78 -38.05
C GLY A 352 14.10 -7.60 -39.02
N LYS A 353 13.09 -7.39 -39.88
CA LYS A 353 13.00 -6.26 -40.82
C LYS A 353 12.20 -5.08 -40.28
N GLU A 354 11.54 -5.26 -39.14
CA GLU A 354 10.63 -4.27 -38.56
C GLU A 354 11.32 -3.44 -37.49
N ASN A 355 10.93 -2.17 -37.41
CA ASN A 355 11.27 -1.31 -36.29
C ASN A 355 10.01 -1.16 -35.44
N ARG A 356 10.04 -1.71 -34.24
CA ARG A 356 8.94 -1.60 -33.27
C ARG A 356 9.24 -0.51 -32.27
N VAL A 357 8.25 0.33 -32.03
CA VAL A 357 8.33 1.47 -31.10
C VAL A 357 7.24 1.30 -30.05
N GLU A 358 7.58 1.55 -28.79
CA GLU A 358 6.65 1.53 -27.67
C GLU A 358 7.09 2.55 -26.62
N SER A 359 6.11 3.18 -25.96
CA SER A 359 6.35 4.00 -24.77
C SER A 359 6.15 3.13 -23.54
N ALA A 360 7.16 3.07 -22.68
CA ALA A 360 7.15 2.32 -21.45
C ALA A 360 7.11 3.29 -20.26
N TYR A 361 6.11 3.12 -19.39
CA TYR A 361 6.03 3.83 -18.12
C TYR A 361 6.98 3.18 -17.13
N LEU A 362 7.79 4.02 -16.47
CA LEU A 362 8.74 3.59 -15.46
C LEU A 362 8.05 3.51 -14.11
N PHE A 363 8.04 2.32 -13.52
CA PHE A 363 7.47 2.04 -12.21
C PHE A 363 8.56 2.09 -11.14
N GLY A 364 8.26 2.80 -10.06
CA GLY A 364 9.09 3.00 -8.88
C GLY A 364 8.46 4.08 -8.01
N PRO A 365 9.13 4.54 -6.94
CA PRO A 365 8.69 5.73 -6.23
C PRO A 365 8.60 6.92 -7.19
N GLU A 366 7.45 7.59 -7.18
CA GLU A 366 7.24 8.77 -8.01
C GLU A 366 8.22 9.89 -7.64
N LEU A 367 8.72 10.62 -8.63
CA LEU A 367 9.81 11.58 -8.43
C LEU A 367 9.50 12.70 -7.43
N TYR A 368 8.23 13.09 -7.28
CA TYR A 368 7.84 14.14 -6.34
C TYR A 368 7.92 13.70 -4.86
N TYR A 369 8.05 12.40 -4.58
CA TYR A 369 8.33 11.94 -3.23
C TYR A 369 9.81 12.12 -2.85
N LEU A 370 10.69 12.37 -3.80
CA LEU A 370 12.13 12.41 -3.57
C LEU A 370 12.58 13.83 -3.19
N GLU A 371 13.46 13.89 -2.19
CA GLU A 371 14.23 15.09 -1.86
C GLU A 371 15.46 15.19 -2.75
N ALA A 372 16.10 16.37 -2.78
CA ALA A 372 17.37 16.54 -3.49
C ALA A 372 18.43 15.55 -2.97
N GLY A 373 19.14 14.89 -3.89
CA GLY A 373 20.13 13.85 -3.62
C GLY A 373 19.54 12.44 -3.45
N GLN A 374 18.22 12.27 -3.48
CA GLN A 374 17.58 10.95 -3.38
C GLN A 374 17.40 10.29 -4.74
N THR A 375 17.43 8.96 -4.75
CA THR A 375 17.40 8.14 -5.96
C THR A 375 16.24 7.16 -5.94
N ALA A 376 15.44 7.14 -7.00
CA ALA A 376 14.41 6.14 -7.23
C ALA A 376 14.96 5.11 -8.20
N ARG A 377 14.94 3.84 -7.81
CA ARG A 377 15.18 2.76 -8.78
C ARG A 377 13.89 2.46 -9.53
N MET A 378 13.90 2.75 -10.81
CA MET A 378 12.74 2.59 -11.68
C MET A 378 12.90 1.39 -12.60
N SER A 379 11.79 0.73 -12.89
CA SER A 379 11.75 -0.44 -13.78
C SER A 379 10.57 -0.38 -14.74
N ALA A 380 10.73 -0.95 -15.93
CA ALA A 380 9.66 -1.10 -16.91
C ALA A 380 9.86 -2.34 -17.78
N ASN A 381 8.77 -2.78 -18.40
CA ASN A 381 8.83 -3.73 -19.51
C ASN A 381 8.27 -3.04 -20.76
N ALA A 382 9.01 -3.10 -21.85
CA ALA A 382 8.51 -2.73 -23.17
C ALA A 382 8.23 -3.98 -24.00
N PHE A 383 7.19 -3.93 -24.81
CA PHE A 383 6.66 -5.05 -25.59
C PHE A 383 6.13 -6.18 -24.69
N GLY A 384 5.60 -5.83 -23.52
CA GLY A 384 4.99 -6.81 -22.60
C GLY A 384 3.60 -7.26 -23.06
N SER A 385 2.80 -6.36 -23.63
CA SER A 385 1.45 -6.66 -24.12
C SER A 385 1.45 -7.35 -25.49
N VAL A 386 2.35 -6.94 -26.39
CA VAL A 386 2.58 -7.56 -27.69
C VAL A 386 4.07 -7.78 -27.87
N ALA A 387 4.53 -8.94 -27.41
CA ALA A 387 5.92 -9.35 -27.44
C ALA A 387 6.49 -9.46 -28.87
N LEU A 388 7.80 -9.33 -28.97
CA LEU A 388 8.53 -9.39 -30.23
C LEU A 388 8.70 -10.85 -30.67
N ASP A 389 8.34 -11.15 -31.92
CA ASP A 389 8.45 -12.51 -32.49
C ASP A 389 9.88 -12.93 -32.81
N THR A 390 10.81 -11.97 -32.86
CA THR A 390 12.21 -12.23 -33.18
C THR A 390 13.10 -11.47 -32.20
N LYS A 391 14.21 -12.10 -31.78
CA LYS A 391 15.18 -11.43 -30.89
C LYS A 391 15.70 -10.17 -31.61
N PRO A 392 15.48 -8.96 -31.07
CA PRO A 392 15.91 -7.74 -31.73
C PRO A 392 17.45 -7.66 -31.78
N LYS A 393 17.98 -7.14 -32.89
CA LYS A 393 19.43 -6.95 -33.06
C LYS A 393 19.98 -5.82 -32.20
N SER A 394 19.14 -4.82 -31.96
CA SER A 394 19.42 -3.68 -31.11
C SER A 394 18.13 -3.01 -30.65
N CYS A 395 18.18 -2.40 -29.47
CA CYS A 395 17.13 -1.56 -28.94
C CYS A 395 17.71 -0.22 -28.49
N LYS A 396 17.06 0.88 -28.85
CA LYS A 396 17.34 2.22 -28.35
C LYS A 396 16.29 2.57 -27.30
N VAL A 397 16.72 3.09 -26.16
CA VAL A 397 15.86 3.57 -25.08
C VAL A 397 16.19 5.04 -24.86
N GLU A 398 15.18 5.90 -24.94
CA GLU A 398 15.28 7.35 -24.74
C GLU A 398 14.43 7.72 -23.53
N PHE A 399 15.04 8.30 -22.51
CA PHE A 399 14.37 8.71 -21.29
C PHE A 399 13.90 10.16 -21.41
N PHE A 400 12.69 10.42 -20.94
CA PHE A 400 12.08 11.75 -20.94
C PHE A 400 11.50 12.05 -19.56
N GLY A 401 11.62 13.31 -19.14
CA GLY A 401 11.01 13.82 -17.92
C GLY A 401 9.94 14.84 -18.27
N GLY A 402 8.74 14.70 -17.70
CA GLY A 402 7.61 15.56 -18.04
C GLY A 402 6.31 15.03 -17.45
N PRO A 403 5.15 15.38 -18.01
CA PRO A 403 3.85 14.98 -17.46
C PRO A 403 3.73 13.47 -17.27
N ARG A 404 3.38 13.01 -16.06
CA ARG A 404 3.28 11.59 -15.68
C ARG A 404 2.44 10.74 -16.64
N PHE A 405 1.44 11.34 -17.28
CA PHE A 405 0.52 10.68 -18.20
C PHE A 405 0.65 11.16 -19.66
N SER A 406 1.86 11.52 -20.10
CA SER A 406 2.10 11.91 -21.51
C SER A 406 1.66 10.80 -22.47
N SER A 407 0.70 11.13 -23.35
CA SER A 407 0.24 10.21 -24.39
C SER A 407 1.29 9.91 -25.46
N SER A 408 2.27 10.80 -25.65
CA SER A 408 3.33 10.62 -26.66
C SER A 408 4.56 9.88 -26.09
N GLY A 409 4.76 9.90 -24.76
CA GLY A 409 5.96 9.41 -24.09
C GLY A 409 7.23 10.20 -24.44
N SER A 410 7.08 11.34 -25.08
CA SER A 410 8.16 12.27 -25.47
C SER A 410 7.82 13.73 -25.18
N ASP A 411 6.67 14.00 -24.55
CA ASP A 411 6.31 15.33 -24.10
C ASP A 411 7.13 15.62 -22.84
N GLY A 412 8.22 16.38 -22.97
CA GLY A 412 9.10 16.63 -21.84
C GLY A 412 10.54 16.95 -22.24
N VAL A 413 11.41 16.99 -21.25
CA VAL A 413 12.84 17.19 -21.41
C VAL A 413 13.54 15.86 -21.68
N ASP A 414 14.55 15.87 -22.54
CA ASP A 414 15.41 14.70 -22.81
C ASP A 414 16.31 14.46 -21.58
N LEU A 415 16.21 13.28 -20.99
CA LEU A 415 16.98 12.86 -19.81
C LEU A 415 18.14 11.91 -20.17
N GLY A 416 18.30 11.58 -21.45
CA GLY A 416 19.38 10.73 -21.93
C GLY A 416 18.91 9.55 -22.76
N LYS A 417 19.88 8.92 -23.43
CA LYS A 417 19.63 7.85 -24.41
C LYS A 417 20.62 6.72 -24.23
N PHE A 418 20.15 5.50 -24.38
CA PHE A 418 20.93 4.29 -24.17
C PHE A 418 20.64 3.28 -25.29
N CYS A 419 21.66 2.49 -25.61
CA CYS A 419 21.57 1.47 -26.63
C CYS A 419 21.87 0.09 -26.05
N LEU A 420 20.98 -0.87 -26.27
CA LEU A 420 21.25 -2.30 -26.13
C LEU A 420 21.66 -2.87 -27.49
N LYS A 421 22.89 -3.37 -27.61
CA LYS A 421 23.39 -4.03 -28.81
C LYS A 421 24.33 -5.17 -28.46
N LYS A 422 24.05 -6.37 -28.97
CA LYS A 422 24.78 -7.61 -28.62
C LYS A 422 24.85 -7.82 -27.09
N ASP A 423 23.70 -7.66 -26.42
CA ASP A 423 23.55 -7.82 -24.97
C ASP A 423 24.48 -6.91 -24.13
N LYS A 424 24.95 -5.80 -24.72
CA LYS A 424 25.71 -4.75 -24.05
C LYS A 424 24.96 -3.44 -24.08
N VAL A 425 24.87 -2.79 -22.92
CA VAL A 425 24.33 -1.43 -22.79
C VAL A 425 25.45 -0.42 -23.04
N LYS A 426 25.16 0.62 -23.82
CA LYS A 426 26.06 1.75 -24.04
C LYS A 426 25.31 3.06 -23.87
N PRO A 427 25.91 4.08 -23.22
CA PRO A 427 25.36 5.42 -23.22
C PRO A 427 25.40 6.01 -24.64
N GLY A 428 24.43 6.86 -24.94
CA GLY A 428 24.22 7.49 -26.24
C GLY A 428 23.19 6.76 -27.11
N GLY A 429 22.53 7.52 -27.99
CA GLY A 429 21.43 7.02 -28.84
C GLY A 429 21.87 6.26 -30.10
N LYS A 430 23.17 6.04 -30.33
CA LYS A 430 23.68 5.36 -31.54
C LYS A 430 23.76 3.84 -31.34
N CYS A 431 22.70 3.15 -31.75
CA CYS A 431 22.69 1.75 -32.13
C CYS A 431 23.00 1.60 -33.63
#